data_AF-A0A951N0Q0-F1
#
_entry.id   AF-A0A951N0Q0-F1
#
_cell.length_a   1.000
_cell.length_b   1.000
_cell.length_c   1.000
_cell.angle_alpha   90.00
_cell.angle_beta   90.00
_cell.angle_gamma   90.00
#
_symmetry.space_group_name_H-M   'P 1'
#
loop_
_entity.id
_entity.type
_entity.pdbx_description
1 polymer ?
#
loop_
_entity_poly.entity_id
_entity_poly.type
_entity_poly.pdbx_seq_one_letter_code
_entity_poly.pdbx_strand_id
1 'polypeptide(L)'
;MQHRKLQGAGSRSLGSTPKQANSTTNAPLSYSFELAGGELAFHRLARRFYQGVARDETLRPMYPADLGESAHLLALFLIQFCGGPATYSQQKGHPRLRMRHLPFSIGQQERDSWVFHMNAALQSEIENAQAREFLSQYFERTATFMMNR
;
A
#
# COMPACT_ATOMS: atom_id res chain seq x y z
N MET A 1 16.83 -67.75 -21.13
CA MET A 1 16.36 -67.15 -22.40
C MET A 1 16.33 -65.64 -22.19
N GLN A 2 17.45 -64.95 -22.36
CA GLN A 2 17.81 -64.22 -23.58
C GLN A 2 16.66 -63.41 -24.17
N HIS A 3 16.66 -62.08 -23.95
CA HIS A 3 16.66 -61.13 -25.06
C HIS A 3 17.43 -59.86 -24.66
N ARG A 4 18.19 -59.39 -25.65
CA ARG A 4 19.30 -58.45 -25.65
C ARG A 4 18.84 -57.11 -26.24
N LYS A 5 19.50 -56.02 -25.83
CA LYS A 5 19.93 -54.81 -26.60
C LYS A 5 19.76 -53.54 -25.76
N LEU A 6 20.50 -52.45 -25.88
CA LEU A 6 21.83 -52.05 -26.39
C LEU A 6 22.01 -50.61 -25.86
N GLN A 7 23.26 -50.16 -25.81
CA GLN A 7 23.71 -48.85 -25.33
C GLN A 7 23.18 -47.66 -26.17
N GLY A 8 23.20 -46.45 -25.61
CA GLY A 8 23.04 -45.24 -26.41
C GLY A 8 23.05 -43.91 -25.65
N ALA A 9 24.22 -43.28 -25.62
CA ALA A 9 24.49 -41.84 -25.73
C ALA A 9 23.96 -40.86 -24.66
N GLY A 10 24.93 -40.20 -24.01
CA GLY A 10 24.71 -39.04 -23.17
C GLY A 10 24.10 -37.86 -23.91
N SER A 11 23.22 -37.14 -23.20
CA SER A 11 22.75 -35.82 -23.60
C SER A 11 23.39 -34.76 -22.72
N ARG A 12 24.00 -33.81 -23.41
CA ARG A 12 24.75 -32.68 -22.88
C ARG A 12 23.87 -31.81 -21.99
N SER A 13 24.49 -31.34 -20.92
CA SER A 13 24.09 -30.16 -20.16
C SER A 13 23.94 -28.96 -21.10
N LEU A 14 22.74 -28.39 -21.15
CA LEU A 14 22.51 -27.02 -21.57
C LEU A 14 21.71 -26.35 -20.45
N GLY A 15 22.44 -25.69 -19.56
CA GLY A 15 21.87 -24.72 -18.64
C GLY A 15 21.15 -23.65 -19.43
N SER A 16 19.85 -23.53 -19.19
CA SER A 16 19.09 -22.34 -19.55
C SER A 16 18.56 -21.76 -18.24
N THR A 17 19.25 -20.74 -17.76
CA THR A 17 18.76 -19.87 -16.69
C THR A 17 17.36 -19.36 -17.05
N PRO A 18 16.33 -19.55 -16.20
CA PRO A 18 15.11 -18.81 -16.39
C PRO A 18 15.37 -17.36 -16.01
N LYS A 19 15.27 -16.49 -17.01
CA LYS A 19 15.18 -15.04 -16.91
C LYS A 19 14.12 -14.72 -15.84
N GLN A 20 14.55 -14.16 -14.71
CA GLN A 20 13.65 -13.73 -13.64
C GLN A 20 12.59 -12.81 -14.25
N ALA A 21 11.34 -13.26 -14.20
CA ALA A 21 10.20 -12.47 -14.60
C ALA A 21 10.07 -11.31 -13.61
N ASN A 22 10.09 -10.09 -14.14
CA ASN A 22 9.65 -8.92 -13.41
C ASN A 22 8.15 -9.09 -13.11
N SER A 23 7.85 -9.58 -11.92
CA SER A 23 6.49 -9.67 -11.39
C SER A 23 6.00 -8.28 -10.98
N THR A 24 5.59 -7.45 -11.94
CA THR A 24 4.62 -6.38 -11.66
C THR A 24 3.27 -7.04 -11.44
N THR A 25 3.03 -7.53 -10.24
CA THR A 25 1.78 -8.20 -9.88
C THR A 25 0.65 -7.16 -9.83
N ASN A 26 -0.01 -6.93 -10.97
CA ASN A 26 -1.33 -6.30 -11.03
C ASN A 26 -2.37 -7.28 -10.47
N ALA A 27 -2.30 -7.55 -9.16
CA ALA A 27 -3.42 -8.18 -8.48
C ALA A 27 -4.65 -7.26 -8.64
N PRO A 28 -5.85 -7.81 -8.92
CA PRO A 28 -7.07 -7.01 -8.91
C PRO A 28 -7.17 -6.26 -7.58
N LEU A 29 -7.59 -4.99 -7.60
CA LEU A 29 -7.67 -4.17 -6.38
C LEU A 29 -8.43 -4.93 -5.28
N SER A 30 -9.55 -5.57 -5.61
CA SER A 30 -10.36 -6.39 -4.68
C SER A 30 -9.59 -7.51 -3.98
N TYR A 31 -8.58 -8.11 -4.62
CA TYR A 31 -7.72 -9.11 -3.98
C TYR A 31 -6.84 -8.48 -2.89
N SER A 32 -6.48 -7.20 -3.05
CA SER A 32 -5.68 -6.46 -2.07
C SER A 32 -6.46 -6.13 -0.81
N PHE A 33 -7.78 -5.89 -0.87
CA PHE A 33 -8.61 -5.66 0.33
C PHE A 33 -8.65 -6.89 1.24
N GLU A 34 -8.89 -8.07 0.68
CA GLU A 34 -8.90 -9.31 1.45
C GLU A 34 -7.51 -9.64 2.01
N LEU A 35 -6.45 -9.51 1.19
CA LEU A 35 -5.08 -9.72 1.66
C LEU A 35 -4.66 -8.75 2.78
N ALA A 36 -5.20 -7.53 2.77
CA ALA A 36 -4.93 -6.54 3.81
C ALA A 36 -5.64 -6.82 5.14
N GLY A 37 -6.53 -7.82 5.20
CA GLY A 37 -7.31 -8.15 6.40
C GLY A 37 -8.65 -7.42 6.51
N GLY A 38 -9.17 -6.91 5.39
CA GLY A 38 -10.49 -6.30 5.28
C GLY A 38 -10.66 -4.98 6.04
N GLU A 39 -11.91 -4.61 6.29
CA GLU A 39 -12.30 -3.30 6.84
C GLU A 39 -11.66 -2.99 8.20
N LEU A 40 -11.66 -3.96 9.12
CA LEU A 40 -11.10 -3.76 10.46
C LEU A 40 -9.60 -3.44 10.42
N ALA A 41 -8.85 -4.04 9.49
CA ALA A 41 -7.42 -3.76 9.34
C ALA A 41 -7.17 -2.31 8.90
N PHE A 42 -7.95 -1.79 7.94
CA PHE A 42 -7.82 -0.39 7.51
C PHE A 42 -8.22 0.62 8.59
N HIS A 43 -9.23 0.32 9.41
CA HIS A 43 -9.57 1.17 10.54
C HIS A 43 -8.46 1.20 11.61
N ARG A 44 -7.85 0.05 11.92
CA ARG A 44 -6.70 0.02 12.83
C ARG A 44 -5.48 0.72 12.25
N LEU A 45 -5.19 0.51 10.97
CA LEU A 45 -4.11 1.18 10.24
C LEU A 45 -4.27 2.70 10.30
N ALA A 46 -5.44 3.22 9.96
CA ALA A 46 -5.67 4.66 10.00
C ALA A 46 -5.53 5.21 11.42
N ARG A 47 -6.07 4.51 12.43
CA ARG A 47 -5.90 4.90 13.84
C ARG A 47 -4.41 4.92 14.23
N ARG A 48 -3.64 3.90 13.87
CA ARG A 48 -2.21 3.79 14.17
C ARG A 48 -1.41 4.90 13.50
N PHE A 49 -1.72 5.19 12.24
CA PHE A 49 -1.14 6.31 11.50
C PHE A 49 -1.37 7.64 12.22
N TYR A 50 -2.62 7.95 12.58
CA TYR A 50 -2.94 9.22 13.26
C TYR A 50 -2.41 9.31 14.70
N GLN A 51 -2.17 8.20 15.40
CA GLN A 51 -1.44 8.20 16.68
C GLN A 51 0.00 8.71 16.51
N GLY A 52 0.65 8.40 15.39
CA GLY A 52 1.97 8.92 15.03
C GLY A 52 1.90 10.41 14.70
N VAL A 53 0.99 10.80 13.80
CA VAL A 53 0.74 12.19 13.41
C VAL A 53 0.45 13.09 14.61
N ALA A 54 -0.31 12.61 15.60
CA ALA A 54 -0.66 13.37 16.80
C ALA A 54 0.55 13.85 17.61
N ARG A 55 1.70 13.17 17.46
CA ARG A 55 2.95 13.43 18.19
C ARG A 55 4.05 14.02 17.30
N ASP A 56 3.74 14.26 16.03
CA ASP A 56 4.72 14.76 15.06
C ASP A 56 4.57 16.27 14.89
N GLU A 57 5.57 17.03 15.30
CA GLU A 57 5.54 18.49 15.24
C GLU A 57 5.51 19.06 13.81
N THR A 58 5.97 18.29 12.81
CA THR A 58 5.93 18.69 11.40
C THR A 58 4.51 18.56 10.86
N LEU A 59 3.84 17.44 11.13
CA LEU A 59 2.53 17.15 10.57
C LEU A 59 1.39 17.74 11.39
N ARG A 60 1.49 17.72 12.72
CA ARG A 60 0.40 18.08 13.63
C ARG A 60 -0.28 19.41 13.30
N PRO A 61 0.44 20.50 12.93
CA PRO A 61 -0.18 21.78 12.59
C PRO A 61 -1.14 21.73 11.38
N MET A 62 -1.03 20.73 10.51
CA MET A 62 -1.85 20.59 9.30
C MET A 62 -3.20 19.93 9.54
N TYR A 63 -3.42 19.40 10.74
CA TYR A 63 -4.60 18.63 11.08
C TYR A 63 -5.48 19.32 12.14
N PRO A 64 -6.80 19.08 12.12
CA PRO A 64 -7.71 19.55 13.17
C PRO A 64 -7.32 19.07 14.58
N ALA A 65 -7.90 19.68 15.60
CA ALA A 65 -7.70 19.28 16.99
C ALA A 65 -8.08 17.79 17.21
N ASP A 66 -9.25 17.40 16.71
CA ASP A 66 -9.71 16.02 16.70
C ASP A 66 -9.33 15.31 15.39
N LEU A 67 -8.62 14.20 15.50
CA LEU A 67 -8.16 13.37 14.39
C LEU A 67 -9.11 12.22 14.06
N GLY A 68 -10.19 12.03 14.85
CA GLY A 68 -11.12 10.90 14.71
C GLY A 68 -11.77 10.85 13.33
N GLU A 69 -12.31 11.98 12.86
CA GLU A 69 -12.91 12.07 11.52
C GLU A 69 -11.87 11.88 10.41
N SER A 70 -10.67 12.44 10.57
CA SER A 70 -9.58 12.24 9.59
C SER A 70 -9.15 10.78 9.49
N ALA A 71 -9.11 10.05 10.61
CA ALA A 71 -8.86 8.62 10.66
C ALA A 71 -9.96 7.81 9.99
N HIS A 72 -11.22 8.15 10.27
CA HIS A 72 -12.36 7.49 9.64
C HIS A 72 -12.35 7.66 8.12
N LEU A 73 -12.19 8.89 7.62
CA LEU A 73 -12.17 9.18 6.19
C LEU A 73 -10.99 8.52 5.46
N LEU A 74 -9.81 8.46 6.09
CA LEU A 74 -8.68 7.75 5.52
C LEU A 74 -8.96 6.25 5.41
N ALA A 75 -9.53 5.63 6.45
CA ALA A 75 -9.90 4.22 6.41
C ALA A 75 -10.89 3.94 5.28
N LEU A 76 -11.97 4.72 5.17
CA LEU A 76 -12.95 4.55 4.09
C LEU A 76 -12.34 4.71 2.70
N PHE A 77 -11.44 5.68 2.53
CA PHE A 77 -10.71 5.87 1.27
C PHE A 77 -9.90 4.62 0.92
N LEU A 78 -9.14 4.06 1.87
CA LEU A 78 -8.29 2.88 1.64
C LEU A 78 -9.09 1.61 1.39
N ILE A 79 -10.18 1.41 2.13
CA ILE A 79 -11.13 0.32 1.90
C ILE A 79 -11.62 0.37 0.45
N GLN A 80 -12.13 1.52 0.01
CA GLN A 80 -12.60 1.67 -1.36
C GLN A 80 -11.46 1.50 -2.37
N PHE A 81 -10.29 2.10 -2.12
CA PHE A 81 -9.15 2.05 -3.01
C PHE A 81 -8.68 0.61 -3.25
N CYS A 82 -8.67 -0.22 -2.20
CA CYS A 82 -8.35 -1.64 -2.27
C CYS A 82 -9.53 -2.50 -2.74
N GLY A 83 -10.63 -1.92 -3.26
CA GLY A 83 -11.73 -2.70 -3.83
C GLY A 83 -12.76 -3.24 -2.84
N GLY A 84 -12.77 -2.73 -1.60
CA GLY A 84 -13.90 -2.89 -0.67
C GLY A 84 -15.06 -1.94 -1.00
N PRO A 85 -16.02 -1.77 -0.06
CA PRO A 85 -17.19 -0.90 -0.26
C PRO A 85 -16.85 0.54 -0.68
N ALA A 86 -17.66 1.12 -1.56
CA ALA A 86 -17.48 2.47 -2.11
C ALA A 86 -17.97 3.61 -1.20
N THR A 87 -18.00 3.38 0.11
CA THR A 87 -18.59 4.28 1.12
C THR A 87 -17.95 5.67 1.09
N TYR A 88 -16.64 5.76 0.89
CA TYR A 88 -15.95 7.05 0.79
C TYR A 88 -16.53 7.93 -0.32
N SER A 89 -16.71 7.39 -1.52
CA SER A 89 -17.22 8.18 -2.65
C SER A 89 -18.70 8.50 -2.50
N GLN A 90 -19.48 7.63 -1.86
CA GLN A 90 -20.87 7.92 -1.53
C GLN A 90 -21.00 9.12 -0.58
N GLN A 91 -20.08 9.27 0.37
CA GLN A 91 -20.10 10.37 1.34
C GLN A 91 -19.38 11.64 0.86
N LYS A 92 -18.22 11.49 0.19
CA LYS A 92 -17.30 12.60 -0.14
C LYS A 92 -17.22 12.88 -1.63
N GLY A 93 -17.88 12.10 -2.49
CA GLY A 93 -17.70 12.15 -3.93
C GLY A 93 -16.29 11.72 -4.37
N HIS A 94 -15.96 12.03 -5.62
CA HIS A 94 -14.66 11.65 -6.22
C HIS A 94 -13.48 12.12 -5.35
N PRO A 95 -12.46 11.27 -5.07
CA PRO A 95 -11.38 11.59 -4.14
C PRO A 95 -10.61 12.88 -4.44
N ARG A 96 -10.31 13.14 -5.72
CA ARG A 96 -9.60 14.35 -6.19
C ARG A 96 -8.42 14.73 -5.27
N LEU A 97 -7.57 13.74 -4.95
CA LEU A 97 -6.58 13.81 -3.88
C LEU A 97 -5.72 15.07 -3.95
N ARG A 98 -5.05 15.33 -5.08
CA ARG A 98 -4.18 16.51 -5.21
C ARG A 98 -4.90 17.81 -4.92
N MET A 99 -6.11 18.01 -5.47
CA MET A 99 -6.91 19.21 -5.21
C MET A 99 -7.23 19.40 -3.72
N ARG A 100 -7.52 18.31 -3.00
CA ARG A 100 -7.77 18.36 -1.54
C ARG A 100 -6.51 18.61 -0.71
N HIS A 101 -5.32 18.38 -1.27
CA HIS A 101 -4.03 18.62 -0.60
C HIS A 101 -3.43 20.00 -0.94
N LEU A 102 -3.90 20.70 -1.98
CA LEU A 102 -3.43 22.03 -2.36
C LEU A 102 -3.53 23.11 -1.26
N PRO A 103 -4.52 23.10 -0.34
CA PRO A 103 -4.58 24.11 0.73
C PRO A 103 -3.44 24.03 1.75
N PHE A 104 -2.68 22.93 1.78
CA PHE A 104 -1.58 22.72 2.73
C PHE A 104 -0.24 22.94 2.05
N SER A 105 0.75 23.46 2.78
CA SER A 105 2.12 23.53 2.28
C SER A 105 2.82 22.21 2.52
N ILE A 106 3.00 21.40 1.47
CA ILE A 106 3.58 20.06 1.57
C ILE A 106 4.90 20.05 0.81
N GLY A 107 6.00 20.08 1.55
CA GLY A 107 7.36 19.90 1.05
C GLY A 107 7.92 18.54 1.43
N GLN A 108 9.24 18.40 1.27
CA GLN A 108 9.95 17.13 1.49
C GLN A 108 9.82 16.63 2.93
N GLN A 109 9.92 17.52 3.93
CA GLN A 109 9.88 17.15 5.34
C GLN A 109 8.52 16.59 5.75
N GLU A 110 7.44 17.25 5.31
CA GLU A 110 6.07 16.80 5.55
C GLU A 110 5.81 15.45 4.88
N ARG A 111 6.24 15.32 3.62
CA ARG A 111 6.12 14.07 2.86
C ARG A 111 6.83 12.92 3.57
N ASP A 112 8.07 13.12 4.00
CA ASP A 112 8.88 12.06 4.62
C ASP A 112 8.35 11.66 5.99
N SER A 113 7.91 12.62 6.80
CA SER A 113 7.22 12.34 8.07
C SER A 113 5.92 11.55 7.83
N TRP A 114 5.12 11.96 6.84
CA TRP A 114 3.86 11.26 6.52
C TRP A 114 4.11 9.81 6.13
N VAL A 115 5.08 9.59 5.24
CA VAL A 115 5.49 8.25 4.78
C VAL A 115 6.04 7.41 5.93
N PHE A 116 6.86 7.99 6.80
CA PHE A 116 7.39 7.31 7.98
C PHE A 116 6.27 6.74 8.87
N HIS A 117 5.29 7.58 9.23
CA HIS A 117 4.16 7.14 10.08
C HIS A 117 3.28 6.12 9.37
N MET A 118 3.06 6.27 8.06
CA MET A 118 2.27 5.32 7.28
C MET A 118 2.94 3.95 7.19
N ASN A 119 4.26 3.92 6.94
CA ASN A 119 5.03 2.67 6.89
C ASN A 119 5.06 1.98 8.26
N ALA A 120 5.17 2.74 9.35
CA ALA A 120 5.07 2.19 10.70
C ALA A 120 3.67 1.60 10.99
N ALA A 121 2.60 2.24 10.51
CA ALA A 121 1.24 1.72 10.63
C ALA A 121 1.01 0.46 9.80
N LEU A 122 1.50 0.43 8.56
CA LEU A 122 1.47 -0.73 7.68
C LEU A 122 2.18 -1.94 8.30
N GLN A 123 3.35 -1.73 8.89
CA GLN A 123 4.12 -2.78 9.55
C GLN A 123 3.40 -3.36 10.78
N SER A 124 2.61 -2.54 11.49
CA SER A 124 1.86 -2.94 12.68
C SER A 124 0.56 -3.67 12.34
N GLU A 125 -0.18 -3.20 11.33
CA GLU A 125 -1.58 -3.58 11.15
C GLU A 125 -1.85 -4.48 9.94
N ILE A 126 -0.94 -4.54 8.97
CA ILE A 126 -1.10 -5.35 7.76
C ILE A 126 -0.15 -6.54 7.80
N GLU A 127 -0.67 -7.71 8.14
CA GLU A 127 0.10 -8.94 8.34
C GLU A 127 0.68 -9.48 7.02
N ASN A 128 -0.10 -9.43 5.94
CA ASN A 128 0.32 -9.95 4.64
C ASN A 128 1.41 -9.07 4.01
N ALA A 129 2.58 -9.64 3.76
CA ALA A 129 3.73 -8.91 3.23
C ALA A 129 3.48 -8.34 1.82
N GLN A 130 2.74 -9.04 0.96
CA GLN A 130 2.44 -8.59 -0.40
C GLN A 130 1.51 -7.37 -0.38
N ALA A 131 0.46 -7.39 0.45
CA ALA A 131 -0.42 -6.24 0.63
C ALA A 131 0.33 -5.04 1.23
N ARG A 132 1.20 -5.29 2.21
CA ARG A 132 2.02 -4.26 2.85
C ARG A 132 2.95 -3.58 1.84
N GLU A 133 3.66 -4.37 1.02
CA GLU A 133 4.57 -3.86 0.00
C GLU A 133 3.83 -3.04 -1.07
N PHE A 134 2.69 -3.55 -1.55
CA PHE A 134 1.86 -2.83 -2.52
C PHE A 134 1.41 -1.46 -1.98
N LEU A 135 0.88 -1.43 -0.75
CA LEU A 135 0.42 -0.20 -0.11
C LEU A 135 1.57 0.77 0.15
N SER A 136 2.72 0.28 0.64
CA SER A 136 3.93 1.07 0.85
C SER A 136 4.36 1.77 -0.43
N GLN A 137 4.53 1.04 -1.54
CA GLN A 137 4.91 1.62 -2.83
C GLN A 137 3.89 2.65 -3.36
N TYR A 138 2.59 2.36 -3.18
CA TYR A 138 1.53 3.30 -3.55
C TYR A 138 1.64 4.60 -2.75
N PHE A 139 1.84 4.51 -1.44
CA PHE A 139 1.94 5.66 -0.54
C PHE A 139 3.20 6.48 -0.79
N GLU A 140 4.34 5.84 -0.97
CA GLU A 140 5.61 6.50 -1.33
C GLU A 140 5.43 7.39 -2.58
N ARG A 141 4.85 6.83 -3.64
CA ARG A 141 4.61 7.54 -4.91
C ARG A 141 3.57 8.64 -4.76
N THR A 142 2.46 8.34 -4.08
CA THR A 142 1.34 9.27 -3.93
C THR A 142 1.72 10.45 -3.07
N ALA A 143 2.43 10.24 -1.95
CA ALA A 143 2.89 11.29 -1.07
C ALA A 143 3.87 12.23 -1.80
N THR A 144 4.82 11.68 -2.57
CA THR A 144 5.69 12.50 -3.44
C THR A 144 4.89 13.30 -4.47
N PHE A 145 3.85 12.69 -5.06
CA PHE A 145 2.96 13.41 -5.98
C PHE A 145 2.07 14.46 -5.29
N MET A 146 1.86 14.42 -3.97
CA MET A 146 1.10 15.44 -3.25
C MET A 146 1.92 16.70 -2.94
N MET A 147 3.25 16.62 -2.99
CA MET A 147 4.12 17.78 -2.76
C MET A 147 3.75 18.93 -3.70
N ASN A 148 3.76 20.13 -3.13
CA ASN A 148 3.36 21.37 -3.79
C ASN A 148 4.25 22.57 -3.41
N ARG A 149 5.29 22.32 -2.62
CA ARG A 149 6.37 23.23 -2.26
C ARG A 149 7.70 22.51 -2.42
#